data_AF-A0A8E1WL64-F1
#
_entry.id   AF-A0A8E1WL64-F1
#
_cell.length_a   1.000
_cell.length_b   1.000
_cell.length_c   1.000
_cell.angle_alpha   90.00
_cell.angle_beta   90.00
_cell.angle_gamma   90.00
#
_symmetry.space_group_name_H-M   'P 1'
#
loop_
_entity.id
_entity.type
_entity.pdbx_description
1 polymer ?
#
loop_
_entity_poly.entity_id
_entity_poly.type
_entity_poly.pdbx_seq_one_letter_code
_entity_poly.pdbx_strand_id
1 'polypeptide(L)'
;MQHGVEPADDRLGVLYVADMPERYQKRVMDGIFGFRTKAEYTQCRRIQPCAMTLQQHSEASTVAATGCDGQLGIGRLDMSFISHELKDAPISAKVRILIRMGQKARDPAGASGCTAFERRFRPAGRCVTPSRFGIEEVSFMAGVRRRYPMLRRSRVLWGSRRVWRPRLVFWSGAIAVGVISVLFARLADVAQTGFHALLGAGEGWRGLLPLAITPAGFVACAWLAHVYFPNSQGSGIPQAIAARHLRDEDERERLLSLKMIVGKIGLTLVGLLCGASISREGPTVQVGASVMLQAARWGGITQAKGLILAGSAAGVAAAFNTPLAGIVFAIEEMGRTYQARTNGLVLTAVIFAGLASLGLSGNYTYFGISEETVSFASQWPLIIGCGIIGGACGALFSLLVLTATRRIRRWNTLQPVKRTLVVAAACGLGVALIGIACGGLTFGTGYDQARGAIEGTPLPWYFFIAKLAAGVLSTISGIPGGLFAPSLAVGAGVGSTLGLVFGGSAGIAALLGMAGYFAGVVQAPMTAFVIILEMTGNHDNVIALMCASVLGYGTARVISREPLYHALSRLFIADAIRRRRAETAITNPVA
;
A
#
# COMPACT_ATOMS: atom_id res chain seq x y z
N MET A 1 17.39 -0.64 30.95
CA MET A 1 18.47 -1.47 30.37
C MET A 1 17.90 -2.86 30.10
N GLN A 2 18.35 -3.44 28.97
CA GLN A 2 18.18 -4.82 28.49
C GLN A 2 16.80 -5.26 27.94
N HIS A 3 16.69 -5.01 26.63
CA HIS A 3 16.08 -5.79 25.54
C HIS A 3 15.41 -7.13 25.88
N GLY A 4 14.09 -7.20 25.65
CA GLY A 4 13.37 -8.43 25.34
C GLY A 4 13.37 -8.66 23.82
N VAL A 5 13.95 -9.77 23.41
CA VAL A 5 14.04 -10.25 22.02
C VAL A 5 12.76 -11.02 21.68
N GLU A 6 12.10 -10.65 20.57
CA GLU A 6 11.00 -11.40 19.94
C GLU A 6 11.48 -12.79 19.48
N PRO A 7 10.65 -13.85 19.50
CA PRO A 7 11.03 -15.13 18.93
C PRO A 7 11.02 -15.05 17.40
N ALA A 8 12.18 -15.28 16.79
CA ALA A 8 12.33 -15.49 15.35
C ALA A 8 11.83 -16.90 14.97
N ASP A 9 10.93 -16.94 14.00
CA ASP A 9 10.36 -18.15 13.41
C ASP A 9 11.33 -18.68 12.33
N ASP A 10 12.42 -19.34 12.76
CA ASP A 10 13.40 -19.98 11.87
C ASP A 10 12.99 -21.43 11.55
N ARG A 11 12.83 -21.72 10.25
CA ARG A 11 12.46 -23.05 9.74
C ARG A 11 13.59 -24.06 9.96
N LEU A 12 13.48 -24.88 11.00
CA LEU A 12 14.39 -25.98 11.30
C LEU A 12 14.05 -27.24 10.48
N GLY A 13 15.01 -27.72 9.69
CA GLY A 13 14.95 -29.03 9.04
C GLY A 13 15.81 -30.05 9.78
N VAL A 14 15.22 -31.15 10.25
CA VAL A 14 15.95 -32.24 10.92
C VAL A 14 16.23 -33.37 9.92
N LEU A 15 17.49 -33.69 9.70
CA LEU A 15 17.94 -34.79 8.84
C LEU A 15 18.44 -35.96 9.70
N TYR A 16 17.89 -37.17 9.50
CA TYR A 16 18.37 -38.38 10.18
C TYR A 16 19.39 -39.11 9.28
N VAL A 17 20.62 -39.31 9.80
CA VAL A 17 21.71 -39.99 9.06
C VAL A 17 21.34 -41.44 8.70
N ALA A 18 20.47 -42.08 9.50
CA ALA A 18 20.00 -43.46 9.31
C ALA A 18 19.30 -43.72 7.97
N ASP A 19 18.82 -42.69 7.26
CA ASP A 19 18.08 -42.83 6.00
C ASP A 19 18.97 -42.88 4.75
N MET A 20 20.30 -42.78 4.88
CA MET A 20 21.24 -42.85 3.75
C MET A 20 21.77 -44.28 3.51
N PRO A 21 22.16 -44.65 2.26
CA PRO A 21 22.83 -45.92 2.00
C PRO A 21 24.17 -46.02 2.75
N GLU A 22 24.47 -47.17 3.38
CA GLU A 22 25.64 -47.40 4.26
C GLU A 22 26.97 -46.86 3.71
N ARG A 23 27.17 -46.93 2.38
CA ARG A 23 28.41 -46.52 1.71
C ARG A 23 28.69 -45.01 1.80
N TYR A 24 27.65 -44.20 2.06
CA TYR A 24 27.73 -42.74 2.16
C TYR A 24 27.64 -42.25 3.61
N GLN A 25 26.99 -43.01 4.51
CA GLN A 25 26.93 -42.69 5.93
C GLN A 25 28.32 -42.52 6.54
N LYS A 26 29.24 -43.42 6.19
CA LYS A 26 30.61 -43.41 6.74
C LYS A 26 31.38 -42.14 6.35
N ARG A 27 31.31 -41.71 5.08
CA ARG A 27 32.06 -40.53 4.60
C ARG A 27 31.54 -39.21 5.15
N VAL A 28 30.21 -39.10 5.29
CA VAL A 28 29.59 -37.92 5.89
C VAL A 28 29.94 -37.80 7.37
N MET A 29 29.98 -38.92 8.10
CA MET A 29 30.37 -38.92 9.52
C MET A 29 31.87 -38.65 9.71
N ASP A 30 32.74 -39.21 8.86
CA ASP A 30 34.19 -38.96 8.89
C ASP A 30 34.51 -37.48 8.60
N GLY A 31 33.78 -36.84 7.67
CA GLY A 31 33.96 -35.42 7.34
C GLY A 31 33.45 -34.43 8.39
N ILE A 32 32.47 -34.82 9.22
CA ILE A 32 31.88 -33.94 10.25
C ILE A 32 32.59 -34.10 11.60
N PHE A 33 32.97 -35.32 11.98
CA PHE A 33 33.46 -35.62 13.33
C PHE A 33 34.92 -36.09 13.39
N GLY A 34 35.57 -36.35 12.25
CA GLY A 34 37.01 -36.63 12.20
C GLY A 34 37.46 -37.89 12.94
N PHE A 35 36.67 -38.97 12.90
CA PHE A 35 37.00 -40.24 13.57
C PHE A 35 38.27 -40.88 12.98
N ARG A 36 39.20 -41.32 13.84
CA ARG A 36 40.50 -41.88 13.41
C ARG A 36 40.56 -43.41 13.45
N THR A 37 39.58 -44.11 14.05
CA THR A 37 39.64 -45.58 14.16
C THR A 37 38.29 -46.31 13.92
N LYS A 38 38.37 -47.58 13.52
CA LYS A 38 37.19 -48.44 13.18
C LYS A 38 36.34 -48.82 14.41
N ALA A 39 36.90 -48.71 15.61
CA ALA A 39 36.24 -49.03 16.87
C ALA A 39 35.22 -47.94 17.29
N GLU A 40 35.60 -46.66 17.16
CA GLU A 40 34.75 -45.49 17.46
C GLU A 40 33.46 -45.49 16.63
N TYR A 41 33.56 -45.86 15.35
CA TYR A 41 32.41 -45.95 14.43
C TYR A 41 31.40 -47.03 14.83
N THR A 42 31.86 -48.14 15.42
CA THR A 42 31.01 -49.31 15.74
C THR A 42 30.23 -49.08 17.04
N GLN A 43 30.80 -48.32 17.97
CA GLN A 43 30.16 -47.96 19.24
C GLN A 43 29.03 -46.93 19.05
N CYS A 44 29.25 -45.92 18.21
CA CYS A 44 28.24 -44.91 17.85
C CYS A 44 27.02 -45.51 17.10
N ARG A 45 27.20 -46.69 16.47
CA ARG A 45 26.16 -47.37 15.68
C ARG A 45 25.20 -48.25 16.50
N ARG A 46 25.60 -48.67 17.72
CA ARG A 46 24.77 -49.51 18.61
C ARG A 46 23.79 -48.70 19.47
N ILE A 47 24.00 -47.40 19.59
CA ILE A 47 23.14 -46.46 20.32
C ILE A 47 22.27 -45.73 19.27
N GLN A 48 20.96 -45.62 19.50
CA GLN A 48 19.93 -45.14 18.55
C GLN A 48 20.20 -43.73 17.93
N PRO A 49 19.51 -43.32 16.84
CA PRO A 49 20.10 -42.53 15.76
C PRO A 49 20.37 -41.05 16.10
N CYS A 50 21.59 -40.58 15.80
CA CYS A 50 21.97 -39.16 15.86
C CYS A 50 21.07 -38.29 14.96
N ALA A 51 20.44 -37.27 15.56
CA ALA A 51 19.69 -36.23 14.86
C ALA A 51 20.61 -35.06 14.49
N MET A 52 20.55 -34.61 13.24
CA MET A 52 21.34 -33.48 12.75
C MET A 52 20.40 -32.30 12.46
N THR A 53 20.74 -31.12 12.99
CA THR A 53 19.88 -29.94 12.92
C THR A 53 20.54 -28.88 12.04
N LEU A 54 19.87 -28.50 10.94
CA LEU A 54 20.36 -27.51 9.98
C LEU A 54 19.69 -26.15 10.24
N GLN A 55 20.49 -25.11 10.48
CA GLN A 55 20.02 -23.75 10.67
C GLN A 55 20.59 -22.85 9.56
N GLN A 56 19.70 -22.16 8.83
CA GLN A 56 20.06 -21.46 7.59
C GLN A 56 20.13 -19.95 7.84
N HIS A 57 21.34 -19.38 7.88
CA HIS A 57 21.55 -17.92 7.87
C HIS A 57 21.99 -17.45 6.49
N SER A 58 21.69 -16.19 6.15
CA SER A 58 21.47 -15.65 4.80
C SER A 58 22.62 -15.72 3.79
N GLU A 59 23.76 -16.36 4.08
CA GLU A 59 24.82 -16.62 3.08
C GLU A 59 25.77 -17.79 3.44
N ALA A 60 25.55 -18.53 4.54
CA ALA A 60 26.30 -19.74 4.87
C ALA A 60 25.45 -20.69 5.74
N SER A 61 25.48 -22.01 5.45
CA SER A 61 24.74 -23.02 6.22
C SER A 61 25.64 -23.58 7.34
N THR A 62 25.26 -23.40 8.61
CA THR A 62 25.98 -23.97 9.75
C THR A 62 25.25 -25.23 10.21
N VAL A 63 25.97 -26.34 10.40
CA VAL A 63 25.39 -27.60 10.87
C VAL A 63 25.87 -27.85 12.29
N ALA A 64 24.93 -27.96 13.22
CA ALA A 64 25.21 -28.40 14.59
C ALA A 64 24.86 -29.89 14.69
N ALA A 65 25.81 -30.70 15.14
CA ALA A 65 25.60 -32.12 15.36
C ALA A 65 26.03 -32.49 16.79
N THR A 66 25.14 -33.13 17.53
CA THR A 66 25.40 -33.64 18.89
C THR A 66 25.95 -35.06 18.80
N GLY A 67 27.16 -35.27 19.33
CA GLY A 67 27.78 -36.60 19.42
C GLY A 67 27.27 -37.41 20.62
N CYS A 68 27.52 -38.73 20.60
CA CYS A 68 27.04 -39.69 21.60
C CYS A 68 27.49 -39.41 23.06
N ASP A 69 28.51 -38.57 23.29
CA ASP A 69 29.01 -38.21 24.64
C ASP A 69 28.63 -36.77 25.07
N GLY A 70 27.63 -36.16 24.44
CA GLY A 70 27.16 -34.81 24.83
C GLY A 70 28.10 -33.66 24.44
N GLN A 71 29.19 -33.91 23.72
CA GLN A 71 30.00 -32.85 23.12
C GLN A 71 29.31 -32.28 21.87
N LEU A 72 29.11 -30.96 21.87
CA LEU A 72 28.54 -30.19 20.76
C LEU A 72 29.68 -29.85 19.78
N GLY A 73 29.70 -30.50 18.61
CA GLY A 73 30.61 -30.14 17.52
C GLY A 73 29.95 -29.12 16.59
N ILE A 74 30.57 -27.95 16.41
CA ILE A 74 30.12 -26.93 15.45
C ILE A 74 31.06 -26.96 14.25
N GLY A 75 30.55 -27.41 13.10
CA GLY A 75 31.29 -27.46 11.84
C GLY A 75 30.63 -26.60 10.76
N ARG A 76 31.44 -25.86 9.98
CA ARG A 76 30.96 -25.23 8.74
C ARG A 76 30.96 -26.26 7.62
N LEU A 77 29.79 -26.53 7.06
CA LEU A 77 29.62 -27.41 5.90
C LEU A 77 29.38 -26.55 4.67
N ASP A 78 30.34 -26.54 3.76
CA ASP A 78 30.19 -25.88 2.46
C ASP A 78 29.28 -26.74 1.56
N MET A 79 28.18 -26.16 1.07
CA MET A 79 27.21 -26.84 0.19
C MET A 79 27.84 -27.31 -1.12
N SER A 80 28.97 -26.70 -1.51
CA SER A 80 29.80 -27.15 -2.63
C SER A 80 30.33 -28.58 -2.42
N PHE A 81 30.67 -28.95 -1.18
CA PHE A 81 31.23 -30.26 -0.79
C PHE A 81 30.21 -31.39 -0.95
N ILE A 82 28.96 -31.18 -0.52
CA ILE A 82 27.86 -32.15 -0.67
C ILE A 82 27.54 -32.38 -2.16
N SER A 83 27.56 -31.31 -2.96
CA SER A 83 27.34 -31.41 -4.41
C SER A 83 28.46 -32.17 -5.13
N HIS A 84 29.69 -32.05 -4.63
CA HIS A 84 30.88 -32.68 -5.20
C HIS A 84 30.97 -34.17 -4.85
N GLU A 85 30.68 -34.56 -3.60
CA GLU A 85 30.70 -35.97 -3.15
C GLU A 85 29.51 -36.78 -3.69
N LEU A 86 28.36 -36.14 -3.96
CA LEU A 86 27.19 -36.81 -4.52
C LEU A 86 27.19 -36.91 -6.05
N LYS A 87 28.24 -36.45 -6.76
CA LYS A 87 28.26 -36.44 -8.24
C LYS A 87 27.91 -37.81 -8.85
N ASP A 88 28.40 -38.89 -8.26
CA ASP A 88 28.25 -40.26 -8.78
C ASP A 88 27.04 -41.04 -8.21
N ALA A 89 26.19 -40.40 -7.39
CA ALA A 89 24.99 -41.05 -6.87
C ALA A 89 23.90 -41.17 -7.96
N PRO A 90 23.20 -42.32 -8.06
CA PRO A 90 22.11 -42.50 -9.03
C PRO A 90 21.00 -41.46 -8.80
N ILE A 91 20.41 -40.96 -9.90
CA ILE A 91 19.43 -39.87 -9.87
C ILE A 91 18.25 -40.17 -8.94
N SER A 92 17.86 -41.45 -8.83
CA SER A 92 16.79 -41.90 -7.92
C SER A 92 17.10 -41.70 -6.43
N ALA A 93 18.37 -41.63 -6.02
CA ALA A 93 18.79 -41.32 -4.65
C ALA A 93 18.82 -39.80 -4.41
N LYS A 94 19.36 -39.02 -5.36
CA LYS A 94 19.38 -37.55 -5.30
C LYS A 94 17.97 -36.97 -5.19
N VAL A 95 17.04 -37.49 -5.99
CA VAL A 95 15.63 -37.09 -6.01
C VAL A 95 14.93 -37.48 -4.70
N ARG A 96 15.25 -38.63 -4.10
CA ARG A 96 14.61 -39.08 -2.85
C ARG A 96 15.04 -38.21 -1.65
N ILE A 97 16.31 -37.79 -1.63
CA ILE A 97 16.86 -36.89 -0.59
C ILE A 97 16.24 -35.48 -0.74
N LEU A 98 16.17 -34.94 -1.96
CA LEU A 98 15.55 -33.64 -2.25
C LEU A 98 14.03 -33.61 -1.99
N ILE A 99 13.31 -34.68 -2.32
CA ILE A 99 11.87 -34.79 -2.05
C ILE A 99 11.60 -34.86 -0.55
N ARG A 100 12.40 -35.61 0.23
CA ARG A 100 12.21 -35.67 1.69
C ARG A 100 12.58 -34.36 2.40
N MET A 101 13.60 -33.64 1.94
CA MET A 101 13.89 -32.28 2.42
C MET A 101 12.73 -31.31 2.16
N GLY A 102 11.99 -31.49 1.05
CA GLY A 102 10.80 -30.69 0.74
C GLY A 102 9.51 -31.11 1.45
N GLN A 103 9.36 -32.41 1.80
CA GLN A 103 8.12 -32.94 2.37
C GLN A 103 8.00 -32.74 3.89
N LYS A 104 9.09 -32.79 4.67
CA LYS A 104 9.01 -32.56 6.14
C LYS A 104 8.81 -31.10 6.55
N ALA A 105 8.77 -30.16 5.59
CA ALA A 105 8.37 -28.77 5.80
C ALA A 105 6.86 -28.54 5.62
N ARG A 106 6.07 -29.58 5.30
CA ARG A 106 4.61 -29.51 5.14
C ARG A 106 3.96 -30.73 5.76
N ASP A 107 3.73 -30.70 7.07
CA ASP A 107 2.63 -31.44 7.68
C ASP A 107 2.28 -30.83 9.04
N PRO A 108 1.07 -30.25 9.20
CA PRO A 108 0.35 -30.27 10.46
C PRO A 108 -0.66 -31.43 10.42
N ALA A 109 -0.52 -32.35 11.38
CA ALA A 109 -1.52 -33.26 11.94
C ALA A 109 -2.59 -33.91 11.01
N GLY A 110 -2.49 -35.25 10.90
CA GLY A 110 -3.66 -36.13 10.94
C GLY A 110 -4.20 -36.65 9.59
N ALA A 111 -3.80 -37.86 9.21
CA ALA A 111 -4.70 -38.87 8.64
C ALA A 111 -3.96 -40.21 8.43
N SER A 112 -4.44 -41.21 9.16
CA SER A 112 -4.21 -42.65 8.99
C SER A 112 -4.54 -43.17 7.59
N GLY A 113 -3.74 -44.10 7.06
CA GLY A 113 -4.12 -44.87 5.87
C GLY A 113 -2.98 -45.72 5.29
N CYS A 114 -3.02 -47.01 5.61
CA CYS A 114 -2.08 -48.04 5.20
C CYS A 114 -2.11 -48.41 3.70
N THR A 115 -1.15 -49.28 3.34
CA THR A 115 -1.11 -50.26 2.22
C THR A 115 -0.61 -49.70 0.87
N ALA A 116 0.57 -50.10 0.38
CA ALA A 116 1.04 -51.41 -0.14
C ALA A 116 1.01 -51.40 -1.68
N PHE A 117 2.17 -51.34 -2.33
CA PHE A 117 2.41 -52.16 -3.52
C PHE A 117 3.90 -52.33 -3.81
N GLU A 118 4.20 -53.52 -4.27
CA GLU A 118 5.43 -54.27 -4.15
C GLU A 118 6.07 -54.42 -5.55
N ARG A 119 7.33 -54.89 -5.58
CA ARG A 119 8.01 -55.60 -6.70
C ARG A 119 8.49 -54.74 -7.89
N ARG A 120 9.58 -55.06 -8.60
CA ARG A 120 10.71 -56.01 -8.52
C ARG A 120 11.51 -55.72 -9.81
N PHE A 121 12.84 -55.91 -9.77
CA PHE A 121 13.78 -56.20 -10.88
C PHE A 121 15.10 -55.41 -10.82
N ARG A 122 16.14 -56.18 -10.51
CA ARG A 122 17.58 -56.04 -10.76
C ARG A 122 17.94 -57.13 -11.82
N PRO A 123 19.20 -57.29 -12.28
CA PRO A 123 20.25 -56.31 -12.63
C PRO A 123 20.96 -56.71 -13.96
N ALA A 124 22.12 -56.08 -14.25
CA ALA A 124 23.17 -56.41 -15.24
C ALA A 124 23.26 -55.37 -16.38
N GLY A 125 24.43 -54.89 -16.82
CA GLY A 125 25.81 -55.14 -16.45
C GLY A 125 26.75 -54.44 -17.46
N ARG A 126 27.97 -54.12 -16.98
CA ARG A 126 29.23 -53.86 -17.70
C ARG A 126 29.49 -52.51 -18.40
N CYS A 127 30.66 -51.98 -18.01
CA CYS A 127 31.41 -50.85 -18.53
C CYS A 127 32.10 -51.18 -19.86
N VAL A 128 32.22 -50.18 -20.75
CA VAL A 128 33.39 -49.99 -21.64
C VAL A 128 33.57 -48.47 -21.91
N THR A 129 34.79 -47.98 -21.69
CA THR A 129 35.42 -46.76 -22.25
C THR A 129 36.67 -47.23 -23.02
N PRO A 130 37.41 -46.42 -23.82
CA PRO A 130 37.26 -45.01 -24.23
C PRO A 130 37.49 -44.77 -25.75
N SER A 131 37.51 -43.48 -26.14
CA SER A 131 38.23 -42.89 -27.30
C SER A 131 37.63 -43.02 -28.71
N ARG A 132 37.27 -41.89 -29.33
CA ARG A 132 38.06 -41.16 -30.34
C ARG A 132 37.20 -40.09 -31.01
N PHE A 133 37.85 -38.95 -31.26
CA PHE A 133 37.45 -37.91 -32.20
C PHE A 133 37.20 -38.50 -33.59
N GLY A 134 36.18 -37.99 -34.29
CA GLY A 134 35.95 -38.29 -35.70
C GLY A 134 34.65 -37.67 -36.17
N ILE A 135 34.79 -36.59 -36.94
CA ILE A 135 33.71 -35.89 -37.64
C ILE A 135 33.29 -36.78 -38.81
N GLU A 136 32.01 -37.19 -38.87
CA GLU A 136 31.39 -37.63 -40.13
C GLU A 136 29.87 -37.48 -40.04
N GLU A 137 29.33 -36.68 -40.96
CA GLU A 137 27.91 -36.59 -41.25
C GLU A 137 27.44 -37.91 -41.89
N VAL A 138 26.42 -38.54 -41.30
CA VAL A 138 25.54 -39.48 -42.04
C VAL A 138 24.10 -39.15 -41.69
N SER A 139 23.45 -38.46 -42.62
CA SER A 139 21.99 -38.42 -42.71
C SER A 139 21.48 -39.75 -43.24
N PHE A 140 20.81 -40.55 -42.40
CA PHE A 140 19.80 -41.49 -42.86
C PHE A 140 18.74 -41.74 -41.78
N MET A 141 17.49 -41.81 -42.24
CA MET A 141 16.22 -41.70 -41.51
C MET A 141 15.98 -42.80 -40.46
N ALA A 142 15.40 -42.43 -39.30
CA ALA A 142 14.15 -43.05 -38.78
C ALA A 142 13.79 -42.54 -37.36
N GLY A 143 12.76 -41.69 -37.31
CA GLY A 143 11.67 -41.77 -36.32
C GLY A 143 11.99 -41.94 -34.83
N VAL A 144 12.24 -40.84 -34.13
CA VAL A 144 11.71 -40.67 -32.76
C VAL A 144 11.26 -39.21 -32.59
N ARG A 145 9.95 -38.97 -32.74
CA ARG A 145 9.31 -37.72 -32.31
C ARG A 145 9.50 -37.57 -30.79
N ARG A 146 10.58 -36.93 -30.35
CA ARG A 146 10.70 -36.39 -28.98
C ARG A 146 9.67 -35.26 -28.83
N ARG A 147 8.45 -35.60 -28.41
CA ARG A 147 7.48 -34.61 -27.91
C ARG A 147 8.07 -33.95 -26.67
N TYR A 148 8.49 -32.69 -26.80
CA TYR A 148 8.88 -31.84 -25.69
C TYR A 148 7.72 -31.72 -24.67
N PRO A 149 7.85 -32.20 -23.42
CA PRO A 149 6.77 -32.10 -22.43
C PRO A 149 6.56 -30.67 -21.90
N MET A 150 7.44 -29.72 -22.22
CA MET A 150 7.31 -28.31 -21.80
C MET A 150 6.13 -27.59 -22.48
N LEU A 151 5.80 -27.93 -23.73
CA LEU A 151 4.65 -27.34 -24.46
C LEU A 151 3.28 -27.84 -23.98
N ARG A 152 3.24 -28.96 -23.26
CA ARG A 152 1.97 -29.50 -22.72
C ARG A 152 1.59 -28.83 -21.40
N ARG A 153 2.57 -28.37 -20.61
CA ARG A 153 2.33 -27.55 -19.41
C ARG A 153 1.79 -26.16 -19.75
N SER A 154 2.20 -25.56 -20.86
CA SER A 154 1.68 -24.23 -21.28
C SER A 154 0.21 -24.28 -21.68
N ARG A 155 -0.24 -25.29 -22.45
CA ARG A 155 -1.67 -25.44 -22.80
C ARG A 155 -2.58 -25.68 -21.58
N VAL A 156 -2.12 -26.46 -20.59
CA VAL A 156 -2.90 -26.72 -19.36
C VAL A 156 -2.96 -25.46 -18.46
N LEU A 157 -1.89 -24.66 -18.42
CA LEU A 157 -1.90 -23.37 -17.73
C LEU A 157 -2.79 -22.33 -18.43
N TRP A 158 -2.86 -22.36 -19.76
CA TRP A 158 -3.67 -21.44 -20.57
C TRP A 158 -5.16 -21.80 -20.59
N GLY A 159 -5.53 -23.08 -20.40
CA GLY A 159 -6.94 -23.51 -20.38
C GLY A 159 -7.54 -23.72 -18.99
N SER A 160 -6.75 -23.65 -17.91
CA SER A 160 -7.26 -23.96 -16.57
C SER A 160 -8.09 -22.81 -15.99
N ARG A 161 -9.40 -23.04 -15.85
CA ARG A 161 -10.35 -22.13 -15.21
C ARG A 161 -9.92 -21.72 -13.79
N ARG A 162 -9.16 -22.57 -13.08
CA ARG A 162 -8.63 -22.28 -11.73
C ARG A 162 -7.51 -21.22 -11.74
N VAL A 163 -6.77 -21.10 -12.84
CA VAL A 163 -5.67 -20.11 -12.97
C VAL A 163 -6.19 -18.78 -13.52
N TRP A 164 -7.13 -18.82 -14.47
CA TRP A 164 -7.68 -17.62 -15.08
C TRP A 164 -8.75 -16.92 -14.26
N ARG A 165 -9.56 -17.66 -13.49
CA ARG A 165 -10.62 -17.04 -12.68
C ARG A 165 -10.09 -15.97 -11.72
N PRO A 166 -9.05 -16.20 -10.90
CA PRO A 166 -8.53 -15.15 -10.01
C PRO A 166 -7.96 -13.94 -10.78
N ARG A 167 -7.35 -14.16 -11.95
CA ARG A 167 -6.78 -13.09 -12.78
C ARG A 167 -7.86 -12.23 -13.42
N LEU A 168 -8.88 -12.84 -14.00
CA LEU A 168 -10.01 -12.14 -14.61
C LEU A 168 -10.79 -11.34 -13.57
N VAL A 169 -11.03 -11.91 -12.38
CA VAL A 169 -11.68 -11.20 -11.28
C VAL A 169 -10.82 -10.03 -10.77
N PHE A 170 -9.50 -10.20 -10.73
CA PHE A 170 -8.59 -9.13 -10.36
C PHE A 170 -8.60 -7.98 -11.40
N TRP A 171 -8.52 -8.30 -12.69
CA TRP A 171 -8.58 -7.30 -13.76
C TRP A 171 -9.93 -6.59 -13.84
N SER A 172 -11.04 -7.33 -13.71
CA SER A 172 -12.38 -6.73 -13.67
C SER A 172 -12.55 -5.83 -12.45
N GLY A 173 -12.01 -6.22 -11.30
CA GLY A 173 -11.94 -5.37 -10.10
C GLY A 173 -11.19 -4.06 -10.37
N ALA A 174 -10.00 -4.13 -10.98
CA ALA A 174 -9.20 -2.94 -11.28
C ALA A 174 -9.89 -1.99 -12.28
N ILE A 175 -10.50 -2.54 -13.34
CA ILE A 175 -11.32 -1.76 -14.29
C ILE A 175 -12.50 -1.11 -13.56
N ALA A 176 -13.19 -1.85 -12.69
CA ALA A 176 -14.29 -1.32 -11.90
C ALA A 176 -13.86 -0.15 -10.99
N VAL A 177 -12.66 -0.20 -10.40
CA VAL A 177 -12.11 0.94 -9.64
C VAL A 177 -12.00 2.18 -10.52
N GLY A 178 -11.49 2.04 -11.75
CA GLY A 178 -11.40 3.14 -12.71
C GLY A 178 -12.78 3.73 -13.06
N VAL A 179 -13.73 2.87 -13.44
CA VAL A 179 -15.10 3.29 -13.80
C VAL A 179 -15.80 4.00 -12.64
N ILE A 180 -15.72 3.41 -11.43
CA ILE A 180 -16.34 4.00 -10.22
C ILE A 180 -15.69 5.35 -9.89
N SER A 181 -14.37 5.48 -10.04
CA SER A 181 -13.66 6.73 -9.76
C SER A 181 -14.06 7.84 -10.73
N VAL A 182 -14.20 7.54 -12.03
CA VAL A 182 -14.68 8.52 -13.02
C VAL A 182 -16.13 8.91 -12.77
N LEU A 183 -17.02 7.95 -12.49
CA LEU A 183 -18.42 8.27 -12.17
C LEU A 183 -18.49 9.16 -10.92
N PHE A 184 -17.71 8.82 -9.89
CA PHE A 184 -17.64 9.63 -8.69
C PHE A 184 -17.07 11.02 -8.95
N ALA A 185 -16.09 11.15 -9.84
CA ALA A 185 -15.58 12.45 -10.29
C ALA A 185 -16.69 13.32 -10.90
N ARG A 186 -17.41 12.80 -11.89
CA ARG A 186 -18.51 13.52 -12.53
C ARG A 186 -19.60 13.93 -11.55
N LEU A 187 -19.96 13.05 -10.62
CA LEU A 187 -20.96 13.35 -9.59
C LEU A 187 -20.45 14.41 -8.60
N ALA A 188 -19.17 14.38 -8.25
CA ALA A 188 -18.56 15.38 -7.37
C ALA A 188 -18.50 16.76 -8.02
N ASP A 189 -18.21 16.82 -9.32
CA ASP A 189 -18.22 18.07 -10.09
C ASP A 189 -19.65 18.64 -10.15
N VAL A 190 -20.65 17.80 -10.48
CA VAL A 190 -22.07 18.19 -10.46
C VAL A 190 -22.51 18.67 -9.08
N ALA A 191 -22.05 18.01 -8.01
CA ALA A 191 -22.31 18.43 -6.63
C ALA A 191 -21.74 19.82 -6.34
N GLN A 192 -20.48 20.07 -6.72
CA GLN A 192 -19.83 21.36 -6.50
C GLN A 192 -20.49 22.47 -7.34
N THR A 193 -20.75 22.22 -8.63
CA THR A 193 -21.46 23.17 -9.50
C THR A 193 -22.87 23.44 -8.99
N GLY A 194 -23.58 22.42 -8.50
CA GLY A 194 -24.91 22.57 -7.90
C GLY A 194 -24.90 23.49 -6.68
N PHE A 195 -23.89 23.36 -5.80
CA PHE A 195 -23.72 24.27 -4.66
C PHE A 195 -23.45 25.71 -5.13
N HIS A 196 -22.54 25.93 -6.08
CA HIS A 196 -22.28 27.27 -6.60
C HIS A 196 -23.48 27.87 -7.33
N ALA A 197 -24.26 27.07 -8.05
CA ALA A 197 -25.49 27.51 -8.71
C ALA A 197 -26.56 27.97 -7.70
N LEU A 198 -26.66 27.31 -6.53
CA LEU A 198 -27.54 27.73 -5.45
C LEU A 198 -27.15 29.10 -4.86
N LEU A 199 -25.86 29.40 -4.81
CA LEU A 199 -25.34 30.69 -4.33
C LEU A 199 -25.47 31.80 -5.38
N GLY A 200 -25.54 31.46 -6.68
CA GLY A 200 -25.51 32.43 -7.77
C GLY A 200 -24.23 33.27 -7.75
N ALA A 201 -24.33 34.55 -8.13
CA ALA A 201 -23.21 35.49 -8.05
C ALA A 201 -22.83 35.91 -6.60
N GLY A 202 -23.46 35.33 -5.57
CA GLY A 202 -23.23 35.70 -4.17
C GLY A 202 -23.94 37.00 -3.74
N GLU A 203 -24.80 37.56 -4.58
CA GLU A 203 -25.53 38.80 -4.29
C GLU A 203 -26.88 38.54 -3.58
N GLY A 204 -27.18 39.39 -2.59
CA GLY A 204 -28.44 39.38 -1.85
C GLY A 204 -28.58 38.21 -0.86
N TRP A 205 -29.83 37.79 -0.59
CA TRP A 205 -30.14 36.75 0.40
C TRP A 205 -29.52 35.39 0.08
N ARG A 206 -29.23 35.12 -1.21
CA ARG A 206 -28.60 33.87 -1.66
C ARG A 206 -27.16 33.72 -1.17
N GLY A 207 -26.45 34.84 -0.98
CA GLY A 207 -25.10 34.84 -0.38
C GLY A 207 -25.08 34.40 1.09
N LEU A 208 -26.22 34.50 1.79
CA LEU A 208 -26.36 34.10 3.20
C LEU A 208 -26.84 32.64 3.38
N LEU A 209 -27.28 31.98 2.31
CA LEU A 209 -27.72 30.59 2.33
C LEU A 209 -26.70 29.59 2.94
N PRO A 210 -25.37 29.74 2.75
CA PRO A 210 -24.40 28.86 3.39
C PRO A 210 -24.52 28.80 4.91
N LEU A 211 -24.99 29.87 5.57
CA LEU A 211 -25.16 29.90 7.03
C LEU A 211 -26.18 28.88 7.53
N ALA A 212 -27.12 28.46 6.69
CA ALA A 212 -28.08 27.41 7.01
C ALA A 212 -27.69 26.06 6.38
N ILE A 213 -27.37 26.07 5.08
CA ILE A 213 -27.14 24.85 4.30
C ILE A 213 -25.89 24.11 4.76
N THR A 214 -24.77 24.81 4.97
CA THR A 214 -23.50 24.16 5.29
C THR A 214 -23.53 23.52 6.68
N PRO A 215 -23.97 24.18 7.77
CA PRO A 215 -24.11 23.51 9.07
C PRO A 215 -25.09 22.34 9.04
N ALA A 216 -26.25 22.49 8.41
CA ALA A 216 -27.24 21.42 8.30
C ALA A 216 -26.69 20.22 7.53
N GLY A 217 -26.00 20.46 6.42
CA GLY A 217 -25.32 19.44 5.63
C GLY A 217 -24.23 18.70 6.42
N PHE A 218 -23.41 19.42 7.18
CA PHE A 218 -22.39 18.81 8.04
C PHE A 218 -23.01 17.91 9.11
N VAL A 219 -24.08 18.38 9.78
CA VAL A 219 -24.81 17.60 10.77
C VAL A 219 -25.44 16.36 10.14
N ALA A 220 -26.10 16.50 9.00
CA ALA A 220 -26.71 15.38 8.28
C ALA A 220 -25.65 14.34 7.87
N CYS A 221 -24.54 14.78 7.27
CA CYS A 221 -23.42 13.90 6.92
C CYS A 221 -22.82 13.19 8.12
N ALA A 222 -22.57 13.91 9.21
CA ALA A 222 -22.02 13.33 10.44
C ALA A 222 -22.98 12.33 11.08
N TRP A 223 -24.28 12.63 11.11
CA TRP A 223 -25.32 11.74 11.62
C TRP A 223 -25.42 10.46 10.79
N LEU A 224 -25.54 10.58 9.46
CA LEU A 224 -25.59 9.44 8.55
C LEU A 224 -24.32 8.58 8.62
N ALA A 225 -23.15 9.22 8.70
CA ALA A 225 -21.87 8.53 8.89
C ALA A 225 -21.82 7.75 10.21
N HIS A 226 -22.38 8.29 11.29
CA HIS A 226 -22.40 7.61 12.59
C HIS A 226 -23.41 6.46 12.67
N VAL A 227 -24.61 6.65 12.13
CA VAL A 227 -25.72 5.70 12.27
C VAL A 227 -25.64 4.59 11.22
N TYR A 228 -25.48 4.95 9.95
CA TYR A 228 -25.59 3.99 8.85
C TYR A 228 -24.24 3.49 8.35
N PHE A 229 -23.21 4.34 8.34
CA PHE A 229 -21.91 4.04 7.72
C PHE A 229 -20.73 4.25 8.67
N PRO A 230 -20.68 3.56 9.82
CA PRO A 230 -19.59 3.72 10.78
C PRO A 230 -18.24 3.41 10.10
N ASN A 231 -17.20 4.20 10.40
CA ASN A 231 -15.88 4.18 9.78
C ASN A 231 -15.78 4.86 8.40
N SER A 232 -16.83 5.52 7.93
CA SER A 232 -16.79 6.31 6.68
C SER A 232 -16.18 7.70 6.90
N GLN A 233 -15.96 8.12 8.14
CA GLN A 233 -15.50 9.46 8.50
C GLN A 233 -14.13 9.83 7.89
N GLY A 234 -13.94 11.11 7.57
CA GLY A 234 -12.65 11.66 7.11
C GLY A 234 -12.18 11.12 5.76
N SER A 235 -10.86 11.07 5.54
CA SER A 235 -10.25 10.84 4.23
C SER A 235 -10.57 9.48 3.61
N GLY A 236 -10.38 8.37 4.33
CA GLY A 236 -10.46 7.01 3.76
C GLY A 236 -9.11 6.33 3.58
N ILE A 237 -8.04 7.11 3.33
CA ILE A 237 -6.66 6.63 3.32
C ILE A 237 -6.25 6.06 4.68
N PRO A 238 -6.54 6.71 5.83
CA PRO A 238 -6.26 6.13 7.15
C PRO A 238 -6.91 4.77 7.37
N GLN A 239 -8.13 4.57 6.86
CA GLN A 239 -8.85 3.30 6.94
C GLN A 239 -8.20 2.23 6.09
N ALA A 240 -7.78 2.55 4.86
CA ALA A 240 -7.06 1.62 4.00
C ALA A 240 -5.69 1.22 4.63
N ILE A 241 -4.96 2.20 5.20
CA ILE A 241 -3.72 1.93 5.95
C ILE A 241 -4.00 1.02 7.15
N ALA A 242 -5.03 1.33 7.95
CA ALA A 242 -5.41 0.53 9.11
C ALA A 242 -5.76 -0.91 8.70
N ALA A 243 -6.59 -1.11 7.67
CA ALA A 243 -6.99 -2.42 7.18
C ALA A 243 -5.81 -3.29 6.72
N ARG A 244 -4.72 -2.70 6.19
CA ARG A 244 -3.50 -3.47 5.87
C ARG A 244 -2.76 -4.00 7.10
N HIS A 245 -2.88 -3.32 8.24
CA HIS A 245 -2.24 -3.73 9.49
C HIS A 245 -3.08 -4.71 10.31
N LEU A 246 -4.41 -4.65 10.17
CA LEU A 246 -5.33 -5.60 10.81
C LEU A 246 -5.11 -7.01 10.25
N ARG A 247 -5.13 -8.02 11.12
CA ARG A 247 -4.94 -9.43 10.74
C ARG A 247 -6.26 -10.13 10.45
N ASP A 248 -7.28 -9.81 11.25
CA ASP A 248 -8.62 -10.36 11.17
C ASP A 248 -9.36 -9.89 9.90
N GLU A 249 -10.15 -10.78 9.31
CA GLU A 249 -10.96 -10.46 8.14
C GLU A 249 -12.17 -9.61 8.53
N ASP A 250 -12.81 -9.89 9.66
CA ASP A 250 -14.01 -9.16 10.12
C ASP A 250 -13.67 -7.70 10.45
N GLU A 251 -12.52 -7.45 11.06
CA GLU A 251 -12.05 -6.10 11.35
C GLU A 251 -11.74 -5.32 10.05
N ARG A 252 -11.25 -6.01 9.01
CA ARG A 252 -11.02 -5.38 7.69
C ARG A 252 -12.34 -5.04 7.00
N GLU A 253 -13.34 -5.92 7.05
CA GLU A 253 -14.67 -5.69 6.45
C GLU A 253 -15.37 -4.46 7.02
N ARG A 254 -15.20 -4.23 8.33
CA ARG A 254 -15.75 -3.06 9.01
C ARG A 254 -15.16 -1.75 8.48
N LEU A 255 -13.96 -1.77 7.87
CA LEU A 255 -13.31 -0.59 7.27
C LEU A 255 -13.47 -0.55 5.74
N LEU A 256 -13.46 -1.72 5.10
CA LEU A 256 -13.44 -1.90 3.66
C LEU A 256 -14.52 -2.92 3.25
N SER A 257 -15.68 -2.42 2.83
CA SER A 257 -16.79 -3.25 2.33
C SER A 257 -17.60 -2.52 1.26
N LEU A 258 -18.46 -3.26 0.56
CA LEU A 258 -19.38 -2.68 -0.43
C LEU A 258 -20.31 -1.62 0.18
N LYS A 259 -20.74 -1.84 1.44
CA LYS A 259 -21.53 -0.85 2.18
C LYS A 259 -20.74 0.45 2.40
N MET A 260 -19.44 0.34 2.68
CA MET A 260 -18.57 1.52 2.82
C MET A 260 -18.41 2.28 1.52
N ILE A 261 -18.41 1.61 0.36
CA ILE A 261 -18.35 2.29 -0.94
C ILE A 261 -19.54 3.23 -1.11
N VAL A 262 -20.76 2.72 -0.91
CA VAL A 262 -22.00 3.49 -1.06
C VAL A 262 -22.03 4.68 -0.10
N GLY A 263 -21.74 4.42 1.19
CA GLY A 263 -21.72 5.47 2.20
C GLY A 263 -20.65 6.53 1.94
N LYS A 264 -19.44 6.11 1.53
CA LYS A 264 -18.33 7.04 1.30
C LYS A 264 -18.60 7.95 0.12
N ILE A 265 -19.05 7.40 -1.00
CA ILE A 265 -19.39 8.19 -2.20
C ILE A 265 -20.55 9.14 -1.86
N GLY A 266 -21.68 8.59 -1.39
CA GLY A 266 -22.88 9.39 -1.13
C GLY A 266 -22.65 10.54 -0.15
N LEU A 267 -21.98 10.28 0.98
CA LEU A 267 -21.75 11.32 2.00
C LEU A 267 -20.70 12.34 1.57
N THR A 268 -19.72 11.97 0.75
CA THR A 268 -18.78 12.94 0.17
C THR A 268 -19.51 13.86 -0.81
N LEU A 269 -20.42 13.33 -1.63
CA LEU A 269 -21.24 14.13 -2.54
C LEU A 269 -22.15 15.11 -1.79
N VAL A 270 -22.82 14.66 -0.72
CA VAL A 270 -23.61 15.55 0.14
C VAL A 270 -22.73 16.63 0.78
N GLY A 271 -21.54 16.26 1.26
CA GLY A 271 -20.58 17.24 1.80
C GLY A 271 -20.21 18.32 0.78
N LEU A 272 -19.90 17.94 -0.46
CA LEU A 272 -19.60 18.87 -1.55
C LEU A 272 -20.80 19.73 -1.94
N LEU A 273 -22.00 19.14 -2.02
CA LEU A 273 -23.27 19.85 -2.25
C LEU A 273 -23.60 20.87 -1.16
N CYS A 274 -23.02 20.75 0.02
CA CYS A 274 -23.19 21.68 1.13
C CYS A 274 -22.00 22.64 1.31
N GLY A 275 -21.05 22.65 0.37
CA GLY A 275 -19.90 23.57 0.37
C GLY A 275 -18.74 23.13 1.25
N ALA A 276 -18.70 21.88 1.74
CA ALA A 276 -17.58 21.40 2.54
C ALA A 276 -16.24 21.52 1.78
N SER A 277 -15.19 21.94 2.48
CA SER A 277 -13.84 22.04 1.91
C SER A 277 -13.15 20.67 1.92
N ILE A 278 -13.68 19.75 1.12
CA ILE A 278 -13.27 18.34 1.01
C ILE A 278 -13.02 17.95 -0.45
N SER A 279 -12.53 16.74 -0.68
CA SER A 279 -12.31 16.16 -2.01
C SER A 279 -12.72 14.69 -2.10
N ARG A 280 -12.86 14.19 -3.32
CA ARG A 280 -13.16 12.77 -3.61
C ARG A 280 -11.94 11.85 -3.53
N GLU A 281 -10.73 12.39 -3.54
CA GLU A 281 -9.47 11.67 -3.73
C GLU A 281 -9.08 10.73 -2.59
N GLY A 282 -9.34 11.13 -1.34
CA GLY A 282 -9.21 10.22 -0.20
C GLY A 282 -10.28 9.11 -0.24
N PRO A 283 -11.55 9.46 -0.46
CA PRO A 283 -12.64 8.51 -0.64
C PRO A 283 -12.41 7.47 -1.76
N THR A 284 -11.89 7.87 -2.93
CA THR A 284 -11.58 6.95 -4.04
C THR A 284 -10.54 5.90 -3.65
N VAL A 285 -9.57 6.25 -2.79
CA VAL A 285 -8.62 5.27 -2.24
C VAL A 285 -9.31 4.20 -1.40
N GLN A 286 -10.20 4.59 -0.49
CA GLN A 286 -10.96 3.64 0.33
C GLN A 286 -11.91 2.79 -0.51
N VAL A 287 -12.55 3.40 -1.51
CA VAL A 287 -13.41 2.71 -2.48
C VAL A 287 -12.61 1.69 -3.27
N GLY A 288 -11.45 2.09 -3.83
CA GLY A 288 -10.58 1.22 -4.61
C GLY A 288 -10.07 0.02 -3.79
N ALA A 289 -9.66 0.27 -2.54
CA ALA A 289 -9.30 -0.78 -1.59
C ALA A 289 -10.46 -1.75 -1.32
N SER A 290 -11.68 -1.23 -1.16
CA SER A 290 -12.89 -2.03 -0.89
C SER A 290 -13.30 -2.88 -2.09
N VAL A 291 -13.25 -2.32 -3.31
CA VAL A 291 -13.54 -3.04 -4.56
C VAL A 291 -12.55 -4.18 -4.76
N MET A 292 -11.25 -3.92 -4.61
CA MET A 292 -10.23 -4.95 -4.79
C MET A 292 -10.28 -6.02 -3.70
N LEU A 293 -10.58 -5.64 -2.45
CA LEU A 293 -10.78 -6.63 -1.38
C LEU A 293 -12.00 -7.51 -1.67
N GLN A 294 -13.10 -6.96 -2.20
CA GLN A 294 -14.26 -7.74 -2.60
C GLN A 294 -13.95 -8.66 -3.80
N ALA A 295 -13.21 -8.16 -4.80
CA ALA A 295 -12.74 -8.96 -5.93
C ALA A 295 -11.86 -10.13 -5.45
N ALA A 296 -11.03 -9.91 -4.42
CA ALA A 296 -10.22 -10.96 -3.80
C ALA A 296 -11.08 -12.16 -3.37
N ARG A 297 -12.22 -11.89 -2.75
CA ARG A 297 -13.13 -12.92 -2.21
C ARG A 297 -13.78 -13.73 -3.31
N TRP A 298 -14.29 -13.05 -4.34
CA TRP A 298 -14.89 -13.72 -5.49
C TRP A 298 -13.86 -14.54 -6.29
N GLY A 299 -12.61 -14.10 -6.29
CA GLY A 299 -11.48 -14.73 -6.97
C GLY A 299 -10.74 -15.78 -6.13
N GLY A 300 -11.02 -15.91 -4.83
CA GLY A 300 -10.27 -16.79 -3.91
C GLY A 300 -8.81 -16.38 -3.72
N ILE A 301 -8.50 -15.08 -3.76
CA ILE A 301 -7.13 -14.55 -3.67
C ILE A 301 -6.78 -14.27 -2.20
N THR A 302 -5.76 -14.94 -1.67
CA THR A 302 -5.38 -14.87 -0.25
C THR A 302 -4.52 -13.65 0.12
N GLN A 303 -4.04 -12.88 -0.86
CA GLN A 303 -3.14 -11.73 -0.66
C GLN A 303 -3.87 -10.42 -0.35
N ALA A 304 -4.74 -10.40 0.66
CA ALA A 304 -5.57 -9.24 1.00
C ALA A 304 -4.77 -7.93 1.15
N LYS A 305 -3.60 -7.96 1.82
CA LYS A 305 -2.74 -6.77 1.99
C LYS A 305 -2.23 -6.21 0.65
N GLY A 306 -1.90 -7.10 -0.29
CA GLY A 306 -1.46 -6.72 -1.63
C GLY A 306 -2.61 -6.14 -2.46
N LEU A 307 -3.83 -6.67 -2.29
CA LEU A 307 -5.01 -6.17 -3.01
C LEU A 307 -5.54 -4.86 -2.45
N ILE A 308 -5.50 -4.65 -1.13
CA ILE A 308 -5.79 -3.36 -0.51
C ILE A 308 -4.79 -2.32 -1.04
N LEU A 309 -3.50 -2.66 -1.11
CA LEU A 309 -2.49 -1.77 -1.67
C LEU A 309 -2.75 -1.45 -3.14
N ALA A 310 -2.99 -2.48 -3.97
CA ALA A 310 -3.25 -2.33 -5.40
C ALA A 310 -4.53 -1.52 -5.68
N GLY A 311 -5.60 -1.78 -4.95
CA GLY A 311 -6.87 -1.03 -5.07
C GLY A 311 -6.75 0.42 -4.63
N SER A 312 -5.97 0.66 -3.57
CA SER A 312 -5.69 2.03 -3.12
C SER A 312 -4.88 2.82 -4.15
N ALA A 313 -3.84 2.20 -4.72
CA ALA A 313 -3.01 2.78 -5.77
C ALA A 313 -3.82 3.08 -7.03
N ALA A 314 -4.66 2.12 -7.45
CA ALA A 314 -5.60 2.28 -8.55
C ALA A 314 -6.62 3.40 -8.30
N GLY A 315 -7.09 3.55 -7.05
CA GLY A 315 -7.97 4.64 -6.64
C GLY A 315 -7.32 6.01 -6.80
N VAL A 316 -6.07 6.20 -6.34
CA VAL A 316 -5.32 7.45 -6.57
C VAL A 316 -5.12 7.71 -8.06
N ALA A 317 -4.65 6.70 -8.79
CA ALA A 317 -4.34 6.83 -10.22
C ALA A 317 -5.57 7.20 -11.05
N ALA A 318 -6.71 6.55 -10.81
CA ALA A 318 -7.94 6.84 -11.53
C ALA A 318 -8.54 8.19 -11.15
N ALA A 319 -8.35 8.63 -9.91
CA ALA A 319 -9.01 9.83 -9.42
C ALA A 319 -8.32 11.11 -9.93
N PHE A 320 -7.00 11.10 -10.10
CA PHE A 320 -6.23 12.21 -10.66
C PHE A 320 -5.80 12.03 -12.12
N ASN A 321 -6.08 10.88 -12.74
CA ASN A 321 -5.50 10.51 -14.03
C ASN A 321 -3.96 10.44 -14.00
N THR A 322 -3.39 9.96 -12.89
CA THR A 322 -1.94 9.97 -12.62
C THR A 322 -1.42 8.58 -12.23
N PRO A 323 -1.06 7.71 -13.20
CA PRO A 323 -0.61 6.35 -12.94
C PRO A 323 0.69 6.27 -12.13
N LEU A 324 1.73 7.06 -12.46
CA LEU A 324 3.01 6.98 -11.74
C LEU A 324 2.83 7.45 -10.29
N ALA A 325 2.03 8.49 -10.07
CA ALA A 325 1.68 8.94 -8.73
C ALA A 325 1.00 7.85 -7.91
N GLY A 326 0.08 7.09 -8.49
CA GLY A 326 -0.58 5.97 -7.80
C GLY A 326 0.41 4.88 -7.36
N ILE A 327 1.41 4.58 -8.20
CA ILE A 327 2.46 3.60 -7.90
C ILE A 327 3.38 4.12 -6.79
N VAL A 328 3.85 5.36 -6.89
CA VAL A 328 4.74 5.97 -5.89
C VAL A 328 4.04 6.13 -4.55
N PHE A 329 2.77 6.54 -4.54
CA PHE A 329 1.91 6.59 -3.35
C PHE A 329 1.81 5.20 -2.67
N ALA A 330 1.67 4.14 -3.48
CA ALA A 330 1.64 2.78 -2.95
C ALA A 330 2.96 2.38 -2.29
N ILE A 331 4.11 2.83 -2.83
CA ILE A 331 5.44 2.49 -2.32
C ILE A 331 5.75 3.30 -1.05
N GLU A 332 5.61 4.61 -1.11
CA GLU A 332 6.07 5.55 -0.08
C GLU A 332 5.06 5.71 1.07
N GLU A 333 3.78 5.95 0.74
CA GLU A 333 2.76 6.26 1.76
C GLU A 333 2.12 4.99 2.31
N MET A 334 1.65 4.10 1.43
CA MET A 334 0.92 2.92 1.91
C MET A 334 1.82 1.75 2.31
N GLY A 335 2.81 1.45 1.47
CA GLY A 335 3.61 0.22 1.44
C GLY A 335 4.57 0.10 2.60
N ARG A 336 5.48 1.10 2.75
CA ARG A 336 6.60 1.21 3.72
C ARG A 336 7.52 -0.01 3.87
N THR A 337 7.22 -1.12 3.23
CA THR A 337 8.07 -2.31 3.11
C THR A 337 7.99 -2.76 1.65
N TYR A 338 9.13 -2.70 0.96
CA TYR A 338 9.21 -3.07 -0.44
C TYR A 338 9.15 -4.59 -0.59
N GLN A 339 8.07 -5.10 -1.20
CA GLN A 339 7.93 -6.52 -1.55
C GLN A 339 7.76 -6.63 -3.06
N ALA A 340 8.73 -7.28 -3.73
CA ALA A 340 8.78 -7.37 -5.20
C ALA A 340 7.51 -7.98 -5.83
N ARG A 341 6.85 -8.94 -5.17
CA ARG A 341 5.57 -9.53 -5.65
C ARG A 341 4.40 -8.55 -5.62
N THR A 342 4.38 -7.64 -4.64
CA THR A 342 3.30 -6.66 -4.49
C THR A 342 3.40 -5.58 -5.58
N ASN A 343 4.60 -5.32 -6.11
CA ASN A 343 4.83 -4.38 -7.20
C ASN A 343 4.05 -4.77 -8.48
N GLY A 344 4.07 -6.05 -8.86
CA GLY A 344 3.35 -6.52 -10.06
C GLY A 344 1.83 -6.38 -9.97
N LEU A 345 1.24 -6.62 -8.78
CA LEU A 345 -0.21 -6.42 -8.55
C LEU A 345 -0.59 -4.94 -8.61
N VAL A 346 0.19 -4.08 -7.95
CA VAL A 346 -0.03 -2.63 -7.95
C VAL A 346 0.06 -2.07 -9.37
N LEU A 347 1.13 -2.38 -10.10
CA LEU A 347 1.32 -1.96 -11.49
C LEU A 347 0.15 -2.37 -12.37
N THR A 348 -0.25 -3.64 -12.31
CA THR A 348 -1.35 -4.15 -13.13
C THR A 348 -2.67 -3.44 -12.78
N ALA A 349 -2.99 -3.26 -11.50
CA ALA A 349 -4.22 -2.59 -11.09
C ALA A 349 -4.25 -1.12 -11.52
N VAL A 350 -3.13 -0.40 -11.35
CA VAL A 350 -3.00 1.00 -11.76
C VAL A 350 -3.15 1.15 -13.28
N ILE A 351 -2.54 0.27 -14.08
CA ILE A 351 -2.67 0.31 -15.54
C ILE A 351 -4.14 0.09 -15.95
N PHE A 352 -4.82 -0.94 -15.42
CA PHE A 352 -6.22 -1.20 -15.78
C PHE A 352 -7.17 -0.09 -15.33
N ALA A 353 -6.99 0.44 -14.12
CA ALA A 353 -7.80 1.55 -13.62
C ALA A 353 -7.53 2.84 -14.40
N GLY A 354 -6.27 3.10 -14.73
CA GLY A 354 -5.85 4.22 -15.58
C GLY A 354 -6.39 4.11 -16.99
N LEU A 355 -6.32 2.95 -17.64
CA LEU A 355 -6.91 2.71 -18.96
C LEU A 355 -8.43 2.91 -18.97
N ALA A 356 -9.12 2.44 -17.92
CA ALA A 356 -10.55 2.69 -17.77
C ALA A 356 -10.85 4.19 -17.60
N SER A 357 -10.04 4.89 -16.79
CA SER A 357 -10.17 6.34 -16.61
C SER A 357 -9.93 7.11 -17.91
N LEU A 358 -8.82 6.82 -18.61
CA LEU A 358 -8.45 7.41 -19.89
C LEU A 358 -9.49 7.12 -20.98
N GLY A 359 -10.02 5.90 -21.03
CA GLY A 359 -11.05 5.53 -22.00
C GLY A 359 -12.38 6.29 -21.80
N LEU A 360 -12.69 6.70 -20.57
CA LEU A 360 -13.94 7.42 -20.25
C LEU A 360 -13.78 8.95 -20.22
N SER A 361 -12.63 9.45 -19.76
CA SER A 361 -12.39 10.87 -19.52
C SER A 361 -11.43 11.52 -20.53
N GLY A 362 -10.76 10.71 -21.36
CA GLY A 362 -9.71 11.17 -22.26
C GLY A 362 -8.38 11.41 -21.56
N ASN A 363 -7.37 11.79 -22.35
CA ASN A 363 -6.08 12.24 -21.82
C ASN A 363 -6.16 13.74 -21.52
N TYR A 364 -6.20 14.11 -20.24
CA TYR A 364 -6.25 15.50 -19.78
C TYR A 364 -5.28 15.72 -18.62
N THR A 365 -4.72 16.92 -18.53
CA THR A 365 -4.00 17.39 -17.35
C THR A 365 -5.01 17.91 -16.33
N TYR A 366 -4.95 17.44 -15.09
CA TYR A 366 -5.95 17.78 -14.09
C TYR A 366 -5.94 19.28 -13.79
N PHE A 367 -4.80 19.93 -13.60
CA PHE A 367 -4.73 21.37 -13.27
C PHE A 367 -4.38 22.28 -14.47
N GLY A 368 -4.39 21.78 -15.70
CA GLY A 368 -3.88 22.53 -16.86
C GLY A 368 -2.36 22.46 -16.98
N ILE A 369 -1.78 23.26 -17.89
CA ILE A 369 -0.34 23.29 -18.20
C ILE A 369 0.15 24.72 -17.99
N SER A 370 1.26 24.87 -17.26
CA SER A 370 2.06 26.10 -17.31
C SER A 370 3.16 25.90 -18.36
N GLU A 371 3.22 26.75 -19.39
CA GLU A 371 4.30 26.67 -20.40
C GLU A 371 5.62 27.25 -19.89
N GLU A 372 5.64 27.81 -18.68
CA GLU A 372 6.79 28.47 -18.12
C GLU A 372 7.78 27.52 -17.45
N THR A 373 9.07 27.76 -17.72
CA THR A 373 10.20 27.00 -17.20
C THR A 373 10.89 27.76 -16.07
N VAL A 374 11.33 27.04 -15.05
CA VAL A 374 12.05 27.61 -13.92
C VAL A 374 13.44 28.06 -14.37
N SER A 375 13.72 29.35 -14.21
CA SER A 375 15.08 29.86 -14.35
C SER A 375 15.81 29.69 -13.02
N PHE A 376 16.62 28.62 -12.92
CA PHE A 376 17.35 28.29 -11.70
C PHE A 376 18.27 29.43 -11.23
N ALA A 377 18.77 30.29 -12.12
CA ALA A 377 19.67 31.37 -11.73
C ALA A 377 19.00 32.44 -10.83
N SER A 378 17.71 32.71 -11.03
CA SER A 378 16.99 33.79 -10.32
C SER A 378 15.95 33.28 -9.32
N GLN A 379 15.45 32.05 -9.47
CA GLN A 379 14.28 31.55 -8.74
C GLN A 379 14.61 30.64 -7.54
N TRP A 380 15.87 30.51 -7.14
CA TRP A 380 16.26 29.79 -5.91
C TRP A 380 15.54 30.29 -4.64
N PRO A 381 15.39 31.60 -4.39
CA PRO A 381 14.66 32.09 -3.23
C PRO A 381 13.20 31.61 -3.21
N LEU A 382 12.55 31.55 -4.38
CA LEU A 382 11.18 31.06 -4.51
C LEU A 382 11.10 29.55 -4.22
N ILE A 383 11.99 28.73 -4.79
CA ILE A 383 12.02 27.28 -4.54
C ILE A 383 12.21 26.97 -3.05
N ILE A 384 13.18 27.65 -2.41
CA ILE A 384 13.48 27.48 -0.99
C ILE A 384 12.32 27.99 -0.13
N GLY A 385 11.78 29.16 -0.46
CA GLY A 385 10.63 29.76 0.22
C GLY A 385 9.40 28.85 0.16
N CYS A 386 9.01 28.40 -1.03
CA CYS A 386 7.88 27.48 -1.23
C CYS A 386 8.09 26.14 -0.50
N GLY A 387 9.32 25.60 -0.51
CA GLY A 387 9.66 24.40 0.24
C GLY A 387 9.50 24.58 1.75
N ILE A 388 10.19 25.56 2.33
CA ILE A 388 10.23 25.76 3.79
C ILE A 388 8.89 26.29 4.32
N ILE A 389 8.38 27.39 3.76
CA ILE A 389 7.14 28.03 4.23
C ILE A 389 5.95 27.14 3.91
N GLY A 390 5.88 26.60 2.69
CA GLY A 390 4.84 25.64 2.32
C GLY A 390 4.86 24.42 3.24
N GLY A 391 6.03 23.80 3.44
CA GLY A 391 6.19 22.67 4.36
C GLY A 391 5.79 22.99 5.79
N ALA A 392 6.14 24.17 6.30
CA ALA A 392 5.74 24.63 7.63
C ALA A 392 4.22 24.81 7.75
N CYS A 393 3.57 25.43 6.76
CA CYS A 393 2.11 25.54 6.70
C CYS A 393 1.43 24.17 6.62
N GLY A 394 1.98 23.23 5.85
CA GLY A 394 1.47 21.85 5.77
C GLY A 394 1.62 21.09 7.09
N ALA A 395 2.75 21.27 7.78
CA ALA A 395 2.96 20.71 9.11
C ALA A 395 2.03 21.30 10.16
N LEU A 396 1.77 22.62 10.09
CA LEU A 396 0.80 23.30 10.93
C LEU A 396 -0.61 22.75 10.71
N PHE A 397 -1.03 22.57 9.45
CA PHE A 397 -2.31 21.92 9.13
C PHE A 397 -2.41 20.53 9.77
N SER A 398 -1.39 19.70 9.60
CA SER A 398 -1.33 18.36 10.19
C SER A 398 -1.40 18.41 11.72
N LEU A 399 -0.68 19.33 12.37
CA LEU A 399 -0.69 19.49 13.83
C LEU A 399 -2.07 19.91 14.36
N LEU A 400 -2.72 20.87 13.69
CA LEU A 400 -4.06 21.35 14.04
C LEU A 400 -5.07 20.22 13.92
N VAL A 401 -5.10 19.50 12.80
CA VAL A 401 -6.01 18.38 12.57
C VAL A 401 -5.79 17.28 13.61
N LEU A 402 -4.54 16.86 13.85
CA LEU A 402 -4.24 15.78 14.79
C LEU A 402 -4.60 16.16 16.24
N THR A 403 -4.24 17.37 16.67
CA THR A 403 -4.49 17.83 18.04
C THR A 403 -5.99 18.00 18.28
N ALA A 404 -6.69 18.65 17.35
CA ALA A 404 -8.14 18.84 17.43
C ALA A 404 -8.88 17.50 17.39
N THR A 405 -8.55 16.60 16.45
CA THR A 405 -9.19 15.28 16.34
C THR A 405 -9.01 14.47 17.63
N ARG A 406 -7.81 14.45 18.22
CA ARG A 406 -7.54 13.75 19.50
C ARG A 406 -8.34 14.36 20.65
N ARG A 407 -8.42 15.70 20.73
CA ARG A 407 -9.16 16.41 21.79
C ARG A 407 -10.68 16.22 21.66
N ILE A 408 -11.22 16.36 20.45
CA ILE A 408 -12.63 16.13 20.13
C ILE A 408 -13.01 14.69 20.45
N ARG A 409 -12.20 13.71 20.04
CA ARG A 409 -12.48 12.29 20.33
C ARG A 409 -12.55 12.00 21.83
N ARG A 410 -11.63 12.57 22.63
CA ARG A 410 -11.67 12.46 24.10
C ARG A 410 -12.96 13.07 24.66
N TRP A 411 -13.32 14.26 24.20
CA TRP A 411 -14.55 14.93 24.62
C TRP A 411 -15.81 14.16 24.20
N ASN A 412 -15.81 13.52 23.03
CA ASN A 412 -16.98 12.80 22.51
C ASN A 412 -17.23 11.47 23.24
N THR A 413 -16.27 10.94 24.02
CA THR A 413 -16.39 9.64 24.71
C THR A 413 -17.67 9.49 25.55
N LEU A 414 -18.15 10.57 26.20
CA LEU A 414 -19.34 10.54 27.07
C LEU A 414 -20.67 10.52 26.30
N GLN A 415 -20.75 11.26 25.20
CA GLN A 415 -21.97 11.43 24.40
C GLN A 415 -21.59 11.47 22.91
N PRO A 416 -21.19 10.32 22.33
CA PRO A 416 -20.48 10.28 21.05
C PRO A 416 -21.30 10.85 19.91
N VAL A 417 -22.59 10.51 19.82
CA VAL A 417 -23.45 11.03 18.75
C VAL A 417 -23.71 12.52 18.94
N LYS A 418 -24.30 12.92 20.06
CA LYS A 418 -24.69 14.32 20.32
C LYS A 418 -23.50 15.28 20.19
N ARG A 419 -22.36 14.97 20.79
CA ARG A 419 -21.18 15.85 20.75
C ARG A 419 -20.54 15.90 19.37
N THR A 420 -20.50 14.79 18.61
CA THR A 420 -20.05 14.86 17.22
C THR A 420 -20.97 15.74 16.38
N LEU A 421 -22.29 15.67 16.55
CA LEU A 421 -23.21 16.55 15.80
C LEU A 421 -23.01 18.03 16.13
N VAL A 422 -22.76 18.36 17.40
CA VAL A 422 -22.44 19.75 17.81
C VAL A 422 -21.13 20.22 17.17
N VAL A 423 -20.09 19.38 17.15
CA VAL A 423 -18.83 19.71 16.46
C VAL A 423 -19.06 19.90 14.97
N ALA A 424 -19.84 19.03 14.33
CA ALA A 424 -20.17 19.12 12.91
C ALA A 424 -20.92 20.43 12.59
N ALA A 425 -21.92 20.81 13.40
CA ALA A 425 -22.65 22.06 13.25
C ALA A 425 -21.72 23.28 13.39
N ALA A 426 -20.87 23.31 14.43
CA ALA A 426 -19.93 24.40 14.66
C ALA A 426 -18.89 24.52 13.54
N CYS A 427 -18.37 23.39 13.05
CA CYS A 427 -17.42 23.37 11.93
C CYS A 427 -18.09 23.82 10.63
N GLY A 428 -19.32 23.35 10.35
CA GLY A 428 -20.08 23.76 9.18
C GLY A 428 -20.39 25.26 9.20
N LEU A 429 -20.70 25.81 10.38
CA LEU A 429 -20.91 27.26 10.54
C LEU A 429 -19.60 28.04 10.30
N GLY A 430 -18.48 27.56 10.84
CA GLY A 430 -17.18 28.17 10.59
C GLY A 430 -16.79 28.15 9.10
N VAL A 431 -17.04 27.03 8.41
CA VAL A 431 -16.81 26.93 6.95
C VAL A 431 -17.71 27.89 6.17
N ALA A 432 -18.98 28.02 6.56
CA ALA A 432 -19.90 28.99 5.95
C ALA A 432 -19.43 30.43 6.14
N LEU A 433 -19.04 30.81 7.36
CA LEU A 433 -18.57 32.16 7.67
C LEU A 433 -17.30 32.51 6.90
N ILE A 434 -16.32 31.60 6.85
CA ILE A 434 -15.08 31.79 6.08
C ILE A 434 -15.41 31.93 4.59
N GLY A 435 -16.27 31.05 4.05
CA GLY A 435 -16.64 31.10 2.65
C GLY A 435 -17.35 32.39 2.26
N ILE A 436 -18.29 32.88 3.07
CA ILE A 436 -18.96 34.16 2.83
C ILE A 436 -17.97 35.32 2.90
N ALA A 437 -17.10 35.34 3.93
CA ALA A 437 -16.11 36.40 4.10
C ALA A 437 -15.08 36.46 2.95
N CYS A 438 -14.81 35.31 2.31
CA CYS A 438 -13.87 35.20 1.19
C CYS A 438 -14.55 35.17 -0.19
N GLY A 439 -15.80 35.64 -0.32
CA GLY A 439 -16.49 35.70 -1.61
C GLY A 439 -16.73 34.33 -2.27
N GLY A 440 -16.84 33.28 -1.47
CA GLY A 440 -17.12 31.91 -1.92
C GLY A 440 -15.88 31.10 -2.34
N LEU A 441 -14.69 31.71 -2.39
CA LEU A 441 -13.47 31.06 -2.90
C LEU A 441 -13.04 29.82 -2.11
N THR A 442 -13.39 29.74 -0.83
CA THR A 442 -12.95 28.64 0.04
C THR A 442 -13.88 27.43 0.03
N PHE A 443 -15.06 27.51 -0.57
CA PHE A 443 -15.98 26.38 -0.66
C PHE A 443 -15.46 25.28 -1.61
N GLY A 444 -15.92 24.05 -1.40
CA GLY A 444 -15.60 22.91 -2.27
C GLY A 444 -14.11 22.54 -2.29
N THR A 445 -13.66 21.93 -3.39
CA THR A 445 -12.30 21.37 -3.50
C THR A 445 -11.20 22.43 -3.56
N GLY A 446 -11.49 23.64 -4.06
CA GLY A 446 -10.46 24.63 -4.40
C GLY A 446 -9.79 24.38 -5.77
N TYR A 447 -10.37 23.49 -6.58
CA TYR A 447 -9.82 23.09 -7.87
C TYR A 447 -9.67 24.26 -8.85
N ASP A 448 -10.73 25.04 -9.08
CA ASP A 448 -10.73 26.14 -10.05
C ASP A 448 -9.73 27.23 -9.66
N GLN A 449 -9.62 27.51 -8.37
CA GLN A 449 -8.66 28.47 -7.84
C GLN A 449 -7.21 28.01 -8.05
N ALA A 450 -6.95 26.73 -7.78
CA ALA A 450 -5.63 26.15 -7.95
C ALA A 450 -5.22 26.05 -9.43
N ARG A 451 -6.18 25.69 -10.30
CA ARG A 451 -6.02 25.67 -11.76
C ARG A 451 -5.74 27.07 -12.30
N GLY A 452 -6.54 28.07 -11.93
CA GLY A 452 -6.32 29.45 -12.34
C GLY A 452 -4.93 29.95 -11.92
N ALA A 453 -4.48 29.63 -10.70
CA ALA A 453 -3.13 29.98 -10.24
C ALA A 453 -2.02 29.39 -11.12
N ILE A 454 -2.17 28.13 -11.54
CA ILE A 454 -1.23 27.46 -12.44
C ILE A 454 -1.27 28.07 -13.85
N GLU A 455 -2.45 28.42 -14.34
CA GLU A 455 -2.67 29.09 -15.64
C GLU A 455 -2.25 30.57 -15.63
N GLY A 456 -1.84 31.10 -14.47
CA GLY A 456 -1.22 32.43 -14.35
C GLY A 456 -2.08 33.49 -13.64
N THR A 457 -3.29 33.18 -13.19
CA THR A 457 -4.13 34.13 -12.43
C THR A 457 -3.74 34.09 -10.95
N PRO A 458 -3.12 35.14 -10.37
CA PRO A 458 -2.68 35.12 -8.99
C PRO A 458 -3.87 35.03 -8.03
N LEU A 459 -3.67 34.29 -6.93
CA LEU A 459 -4.66 34.16 -5.86
C LEU A 459 -4.53 35.29 -4.85
N PRO A 460 -5.63 35.71 -4.19
CA PRO A 460 -5.55 36.65 -3.08
C PRO A 460 -4.64 36.12 -1.96
N TRP A 461 -3.83 36.99 -1.36
CA TRP A 461 -2.86 36.60 -0.32
C TRP A 461 -3.49 35.91 0.89
N TYR A 462 -4.75 36.20 1.22
CA TYR A 462 -5.47 35.59 2.34
C TYR A 462 -6.02 34.18 2.01
N PHE A 463 -6.06 33.81 0.72
CA PHE A 463 -6.72 32.59 0.26
C PHE A 463 -6.15 31.34 0.93
N PHE A 464 -4.82 31.23 1.05
CA PHE A 464 -4.21 30.03 1.62
C PHE A 464 -4.57 29.85 3.10
N ILE A 465 -4.64 30.95 3.88
CA ILE A 465 -5.02 30.91 5.30
C ILE A 465 -6.48 30.51 5.44
N ALA A 466 -7.36 31.14 4.66
CA ALA A 466 -8.80 30.89 4.69
C ALA A 466 -9.12 29.46 4.24
N LYS A 467 -8.50 28.98 3.15
CA LYS A 467 -8.67 27.62 2.64
C LYS A 467 -8.09 26.57 3.60
N LEU A 468 -6.97 26.86 4.26
CA LEU A 468 -6.40 26.02 5.31
C LEU A 468 -7.38 25.88 6.47
N ALA A 469 -7.92 26.99 6.97
CA ALA A 469 -8.89 26.99 8.06
C ALA A 469 -10.18 26.22 7.70
N ALA A 470 -10.73 26.45 6.50
CA ALA A 470 -11.89 25.72 5.99
C ALA A 470 -11.62 24.21 5.88
N GLY A 471 -10.42 23.83 5.42
CA GLY A 471 -9.97 22.44 5.37
C GLY A 471 -9.83 21.80 6.75
N VAL A 472 -9.27 22.51 7.74
CA VAL A 472 -9.16 22.02 9.13
C VAL A 472 -10.54 21.78 9.71
N LEU A 473 -11.45 22.75 9.62
CA LEU A 473 -12.82 22.65 10.11
C LEU A 473 -13.58 21.49 9.45
N SER A 474 -13.47 21.37 8.13
CA SER A 474 -14.08 20.26 7.38
C SER A 474 -13.54 18.91 7.86
N THR A 475 -12.25 18.80 8.11
CA THR A 475 -11.61 17.55 8.57
C THR A 475 -12.03 17.14 9.97
N ILE A 476 -11.99 18.09 10.92
CA ILE A 476 -12.24 17.80 12.34
C ILE A 476 -13.74 17.59 12.63
N SER A 477 -14.61 18.04 11.72
CA SER A 477 -16.06 17.79 11.80
C SER A 477 -16.41 16.29 11.75
N GLY A 478 -15.51 15.46 11.21
CA GLY A 478 -15.71 14.02 11.08
C GLY A 478 -16.58 13.60 9.89
N ILE A 479 -17.00 14.52 9.02
CA ILE A 479 -17.70 14.16 7.78
C ILE A 479 -16.79 13.37 6.82
N PRO A 480 -17.35 12.49 5.98
CA PRO A 480 -16.58 11.83 4.94
C PRO A 480 -16.07 12.81 3.88
N GLY A 481 -14.77 12.75 3.58
CA GLY A 481 -14.15 13.66 2.62
C GLY A 481 -12.63 13.60 2.65
N GLY A 482 -12.03 13.65 1.47
CA GLY A 482 -10.58 13.63 1.26
C GLY A 482 -9.94 15.00 1.45
N LEU A 483 -8.65 15.01 1.78
CA LEU A 483 -7.88 16.22 2.06
C LEU A 483 -7.02 16.68 0.88
N PHE A 484 -6.84 15.84 -0.14
CA PHE A 484 -5.84 16.06 -1.19
C PHE A 484 -6.05 17.36 -1.97
N ALA A 485 -7.19 17.51 -2.67
CA ALA A 485 -7.38 18.68 -3.54
C ALA A 485 -7.42 20.01 -2.75
N PRO A 486 -8.12 20.12 -1.61
CA PRO A 486 -8.03 21.30 -0.73
C PRO A 486 -6.61 21.58 -0.27
N SER A 487 -5.80 20.56 0.02
CA SER A 487 -4.40 20.74 0.40
C SER A 487 -3.57 21.30 -0.76
N LEU A 488 -3.76 20.79 -1.98
CA LEU A 488 -3.09 21.33 -3.16
C LEU A 488 -3.52 22.78 -3.42
N ALA A 489 -4.79 23.11 -3.25
CA ALA A 489 -5.28 24.50 -3.37
C ALA A 489 -4.63 25.43 -2.33
N VAL A 490 -4.49 25.00 -1.07
CA VAL A 490 -3.76 25.78 -0.05
C VAL A 490 -2.31 25.98 -0.49
N GLY A 491 -1.63 24.93 -0.97
CA GLY A 491 -0.26 25.03 -1.48
C GLY A 491 -0.13 25.98 -2.66
N ALA A 492 -1.08 25.97 -3.60
CA ALA A 492 -1.16 26.92 -4.71
C ALA A 492 -1.28 28.35 -4.21
N GLY A 493 -2.09 28.60 -3.17
CA GLY A 493 -2.23 29.91 -2.53
C GLY A 493 -0.95 30.37 -1.83
N VAL A 494 -0.27 29.48 -1.10
CA VAL A 494 1.04 29.79 -0.49
C VAL A 494 2.03 30.16 -1.58
N GLY A 495 2.14 29.32 -2.61
CA GLY A 495 2.99 29.53 -3.76
C GLY A 495 2.73 30.87 -4.46
N SER A 496 1.48 31.12 -4.85
CA SER A 496 1.05 32.36 -5.49
C SER A 496 1.40 33.60 -4.67
N THR A 497 1.22 33.55 -3.34
CA THR A 497 1.60 34.65 -2.44
C THR A 497 3.11 34.86 -2.41
N LEU A 498 3.89 33.77 -2.34
CA LEU A 498 5.35 33.85 -2.34
C LEU A 498 5.93 34.32 -3.68
N GLY A 499 5.26 34.01 -4.79
CA GLY A 499 5.62 34.52 -6.12
C GLY A 499 5.56 36.05 -6.20
N LEU A 500 4.60 36.68 -5.49
CA LEU A 500 4.52 38.14 -5.40
C LEU A 500 5.69 38.74 -4.60
N VAL A 501 6.25 38.00 -3.64
CA VAL A 501 7.31 38.48 -2.74
C VAL A 501 8.71 38.22 -3.30
N PHE A 502 8.97 36.99 -3.74
CA PHE A 502 10.28 36.54 -4.22
C PHE A 502 10.47 36.71 -5.74
N GLY A 503 9.41 37.09 -6.45
CA GLY A 503 9.40 37.14 -7.90
C GLY A 503 9.24 35.75 -8.53
N GLY A 504 8.73 35.74 -9.76
CA GLY A 504 8.36 34.53 -10.50
C GLY A 504 6.92 34.59 -10.95
N SER A 505 6.57 33.82 -11.98
CA SER A 505 5.19 33.75 -12.42
C SER A 505 4.29 33.08 -11.39
N ALA A 506 3.03 33.47 -11.40
CA ALA A 506 2.01 32.88 -10.55
C ALA A 506 1.94 31.36 -10.73
N GLY A 507 2.11 30.88 -11.97
CA GLY A 507 2.08 29.46 -12.31
C GLY A 507 3.19 28.66 -11.65
N ILE A 508 4.45 29.03 -11.88
CA ILE A 508 5.61 28.35 -11.27
C ILE A 508 5.54 28.42 -9.75
N ALA A 509 5.22 29.59 -9.20
CA ALA A 509 5.13 29.78 -7.76
C ALA A 509 4.04 28.87 -7.16
N ALA A 510 2.87 28.78 -7.78
CA ALA A 510 1.79 27.88 -7.38
C ALA A 510 2.22 26.41 -7.40
N LEU A 511 2.91 25.95 -8.45
CA LEU A 511 3.42 24.58 -8.58
C LEU A 511 4.41 24.23 -7.46
N LEU A 512 5.38 25.11 -7.20
CA LEU A 512 6.36 24.93 -6.13
C LEU A 512 5.70 24.96 -4.75
N GLY A 513 4.72 25.85 -4.54
CA GLY A 513 3.94 25.95 -3.31
C GLY A 513 3.08 24.71 -3.05
N MET A 514 2.42 24.17 -4.08
CA MET A 514 1.72 22.89 -4.03
C MET A 514 2.66 21.78 -3.56
N ALA A 515 3.87 21.70 -4.13
CA ALA A 515 4.84 20.66 -3.84
C ALA A 515 5.34 20.72 -2.41
N GLY A 516 5.82 21.90 -1.98
CA GLY A 516 6.31 22.12 -0.62
C GLY A 516 5.23 21.89 0.44
N TYR A 517 4.04 22.47 0.25
CA TYR A 517 2.92 22.33 1.19
C TYR A 517 2.43 20.89 1.29
N PHE A 518 2.18 20.25 0.15
CA PHE A 518 1.62 18.91 0.14
C PHE A 518 2.62 17.90 0.73
N ALA A 519 3.90 18.00 0.38
CA ALA A 519 4.96 17.22 1.02
C ALA A 519 5.00 17.43 2.54
N GLY A 520 4.73 18.65 3.03
CA GLY A 520 4.64 18.92 4.47
C GLY A 520 3.42 18.29 5.16
N VAL A 521 2.27 18.25 4.49
CA VAL A 521 1.04 17.63 5.02
C VAL A 521 1.20 16.11 5.13
N VAL A 522 1.56 15.44 4.03
CA VAL A 522 1.59 13.98 3.96
C VAL A 522 2.90 13.37 4.43
N GLN A 523 3.99 14.14 4.41
CA GLN A 523 5.36 13.66 4.68
C GLN A 523 5.82 12.53 3.73
N ALA A 524 5.43 12.65 2.46
CA ALA A 524 5.76 11.74 1.36
C ALA A 524 6.26 12.58 0.15
N PRO A 525 7.54 13.03 0.16
CA PRO A 525 8.05 13.96 -0.83
C PRO A 525 8.03 13.39 -2.25
N MET A 526 8.27 12.07 -2.45
CA MET A 526 8.25 11.50 -3.80
C MET A 526 6.85 11.52 -4.39
N THR A 527 5.88 11.11 -3.60
CA THR A 527 4.46 11.14 -3.93
C THR A 527 4.02 12.55 -4.27
N ALA A 528 4.43 13.55 -3.49
CA ALA A 528 4.03 14.94 -3.69
C ALA A 528 4.49 15.48 -5.05
N PHE A 529 5.79 15.38 -5.38
CA PHE A 529 6.28 15.93 -6.64
C PHE A 529 5.76 15.14 -7.86
N VAL A 530 5.64 13.81 -7.77
CA VAL A 530 5.16 12.99 -8.89
C VAL A 530 3.68 13.27 -9.19
N ILE A 531 2.86 13.46 -8.16
CA ILE A 531 1.47 13.89 -8.34
C ILE A 531 1.40 15.21 -9.09
N ILE A 532 2.14 16.22 -8.62
CA ILE A 532 2.07 17.56 -9.21
C ILE A 532 2.62 17.55 -10.64
N LEU A 533 3.70 16.81 -10.88
CA LEU A 533 4.27 16.61 -12.20
C LEU A 533 3.24 16.02 -13.18
N GLU A 534 2.61 14.89 -12.83
CA GLU A 534 1.64 14.24 -13.74
C GLU A 534 0.36 15.07 -13.90
N MET A 535 -0.12 15.75 -12.85
CA MET A 535 -1.34 16.56 -12.92
C MET A 535 -1.19 17.84 -13.75
N THR A 536 0.04 18.30 -13.98
CA THR A 536 0.34 19.59 -14.64
C THR A 536 1.06 19.41 -15.97
N GLY A 537 1.65 18.24 -16.21
CA GLY A 537 2.35 17.91 -17.45
C GLY A 537 3.67 18.68 -17.68
N ASN A 538 4.09 19.54 -16.75
CA ASN A 538 5.30 20.35 -16.89
C ASN A 538 6.55 19.59 -16.39
N HIS A 539 7.22 18.93 -17.33
CA HIS A 539 8.38 18.08 -17.04
C HIS A 539 9.69 18.86 -16.89
N ASP A 540 9.73 20.12 -17.32
CA ASP A 540 10.94 20.94 -17.26
C ASP A 540 11.26 21.35 -15.82
N ASN A 541 10.25 21.40 -14.96
CA ASN A 541 10.37 21.86 -13.58
C ASN A 541 10.53 20.74 -12.54
N VAL A 542 10.79 19.50 -12.98
CA VAL A 542 10.88 18.32 -12.09
C VAL A 542 11.89 18.52 -10.95
N ILE A 543 13.09 19.01 -11.26
CA ILE A 543 14.15 19.22 -10.25
C ILE A 543 13.70 20.23 -9.20
N ALA A 544 13.06 21.33 -9.63
CA ALA A 544 12.58 22.36 -8.71
C ALA A 544 11.45 21.84 -7.81
N LEU A 545 10.52 21.04 -8.35
CA LEU A 545 9.47 20.37 -7.59
C LEU A 545 10.03 19.37 -6.58
N MET A 546 11.06 18.61 -6.95
CA MET A 546 11.76 17.69 -6.05
C MET A 546 12.42 18.46 -4.90
N CYS A 547 13.16 19.54 -5.21
CA CYS A 547 13.79 20.38 -4.20
C CYS A 547 12.77 20.97 -3.22
N ALA A 548 11.69 21.59 -3.73
CA ALA A 548 10.63 22.14 -2.88
C ALA A 548 9.97 21.06 -2.00
N SER A 549 9.69 19.88 -2.56
CA SER A 549 9.08 18.76 -1.81
C SER A 549 9.99 18.22 -0.71
N VAL A 550 11.29 18.07 -0.97
CA VAL A 550 12.26 17.58 0.01
C VAL A 550 12.46 18.61 1.13
N LEU A 551 12.56 19.90 0.80
CA LEU A 551 12.63 20.98 1.79
C LEU A 551 11.35 21.04 2.63
N GLY A 552 10.18 20.88 2.00
CA GLY A 552 8.90 20.84 2.70
C GLY A 552 8.76 19.66 3.64
N TYR A 553 9.17 18.46 3.19
CA TYR A 553 9.26 17.27 4.03
C TYR A 553 10.22 17.46 5.22
N GLY A 554 11.43 17.99 4.96
CA GLY A 554 12.42 18.25 5.99
C GLY A 554 11.92 19.21 7.06
N THR A 555 11.32 20.33 6.63
CA THR A 555 10.72 21.32 7.53
C THR A 555 9.57 20.72 8.34
N ALA A 556 8.70 19.94 7.69
CA ALA A 556 7.58 19.32 8.36
C ALA A 556 7.99 18.28 9.40
N ARG A 557 9.10 17.55 9.20
CA ARG A 557 9.64 16.59 10.16
C ARG A 557 10.16 17.26 11.44
N VAL A 558 10.65 18.49 11.34
CA VAL A 558 11.08 19.29 12.50
C VAL A 558 9.86 19.72 13.33
N ILE A 559 8.78 20.15 12.67
CA ILE A 559 7.57 20.67 13.34
C ILE A 559 6.64 19.55 13.83
N SER A 560 6.32 18.59 12.97
CA SER A 560 5.47 17.43 13.27
C SER A 560 6.22 16.14 12.99
N ARG A 561 6.48 15.35 14.02
CA ARG A 561 7.23 14.08 13.87
C ARG A 561 6.43 13.00 13.15
N GLU A 562 5.10 13.09 13.18
CA GLU A 562 4.20 12.07 12.67
C GLU A 562 3.51 12.49 11.37
N PRO A 563 3.58 11.65 10.31
CA PRO A 563 2.79 11.82 9.09
C PRO A 563 1.28 11.75 9.38
N LEU A 564 0.50 12.64 8.77
CA LEU A 564 -0.92 12.84 9.07
C LEU A 564 -1.75 11.56 8.93
N TYR A 565 -1.70 10.89 7.77
CA TYR A 565 -2.54 9.73 7.51
C TYR A 565 -2.19 8.54 8.41
N HIS A 566 -0.92 8.34 8.73
CA HIS A 566 -0.49 7.30 9.67
C HIS A 566 -0.90 7.60 11.11
N ALA A 567 -0.84 8.86 11.53
CA ALA A 567 -1.31 9.26 12.85
C ALA A 567 -2.83 9.07 13.00
N LEU A 568 -3.60 9.35 11.95
CA LEU A 568 -5.04 9.10 11.91
C LEU A 568 -5.37 7.60 11.82
N SER A 569 -4.60 6.80 11.08
CA SER A 569 -4.88 5.35 10.93
C SER A 569 -4.76 4.59 12.24
N ARG A 570 -3.82 5.01 13.12
CA ARG A 570 -3.69 4.48 14.48
C ARG A 570 -4.96 4.60 15.31
N LEU A 571 -5.81 5.61 15.05
CA LEU A 571 -7.07 5.77 15.76
C LEU A 571 -8.04 4.61 15.45
N PHE A 572 -8.10 4.18 14.19
CA PHE A 572 -8.92 3.05 13.74
C PHE A 572 -8.36 1.71 14.24
N ILE A 573 -7.04 1.53 14.21
CA ILE A 573 -6.39 0.33 14.77
C ILE A 573 -6.68 0.22 16.27
N ALA A 574 -6.57 1.33 17.01
CA ALA A 574 -6.88 1.35 18.44
C ALA A 574 -8.36 1.01 18.73
N ASP A 575 -9.29 1.42 17.86
CA ASP A 575 -10.71 1.05 18.01
C ASP A 575 -10.96 -0.43 17.71
N ALA A 576 -10.29 -1.00 16.72
CA ALA A 576 -10.35 -2.44 16.45
C ALA A 576 -9.85 -3.26 17.67
N ILE A 577 -8.67 -2.92 18.20
CA ILE A 577 -8.10 -3.59 19.38
C ILE A 577 -9.01 -3.47 20.60
N ARG A 578 -9.59 -2.28 20.85
CA ARG A 578 -10.51 -2.09 22.00
C ARG A 578 -11.77 -2.94 21.88
N ARG A 579 -12.34 -3.03 20.68
CA ARG A 579 -13.51 -3.88 20.43
C ARG A 579 -13.18 -5.35 20.62
N ARG A 580 -12.07 -5.82 20.06
CA ARG A 580 -11.63 -7.21 20.22
C ARG A 580 -11.46 -7.58 21.70
N ARG A 581 -10.85 -6.70 22.51
CA ARG A 581 -10.73 -6.88 23.96
C ARG A 581 -12.09 -6.95 24.65
N ALA A 582 -13.04 -6.11 24.26
CA ALA A 582 -14.40 -6.15 24.80
C ALA A 582 -15.14 -7.44 24.42
N GLU A 583 -15.03 -7.89 23.17
CA GLU A 583 -15.59 -9.15 22.68
C GLU A 583 -14.96 -10.37 23.39
N THR A 584 -13.65 -10.33 23.67
CA THR A 584 -12.97 -11.39 24.44
C THR A 584 -13.38 -11.38 25.92
N ALA A 585 -13.56 -10.22 26.53
CA ALA A 585 -14.01 -10.12 27.93
C ALA A 585 -15.44 -10.65 28.12
N ILE A 586 -16.29 -10.52 27.11
CA ILE A 586 -17.66 -11.07 27.12
C ILE A 586 -17.63 -12.60 26.94
N THR A 587 -16.73 -13.12 26.09
CA THR A 587 -16.66 -14.55 25.78
C THR A 587 -15.88 -15.38 26.81
N ASN A 588 -14.98 -14.76 27.60
CA ASN A 588 -14.26 -15.40 28.71
C ASN A 588 -14.31 -14.53 29.98
N PRO A 589 -15.39 -14.61 30.78
CA PRO A 589 -15.53 -13.79 31.99
C PRO A 589 -14.69 -14.26 33.20
N VAL A 590 -13.90 -15.33 33.08
CA VAL A 590 -13.20 -15.99 34.23
C VAL A 590 -11.69 -16.15 34.00
N ALA A 591 -11.01 -15.10 33.52
CA ALA A 591 -9.54 -15.06 33.48
C ALA A 591 -9.00 -13.97 34.40
#